data_AF-A0A1Y5H9V5-F1
#
_entry.id   AF-A0A1Y5H9V5-F1
#
_cell.length_a   1.000
_cell.length_b   1.000
_cell.length_c   1.000
_cell.angle_alpha   90.00
_cell.angle_beta   90.00
_cell.angle_gamma   90.00
#
_symmetry.space_group_name_H-M   'P 1'
#
loop_
_entity.id
_entity.type
_entity.pdbx_description
1 polymer ?
#
loop_
_entity_poly.entity_id
_entity_poly.type
_entity_poly.pdbx_seq_one_letter_code
_entity_poly.pdbx_strand_id
1 'polypeptide(L)'
;MNTNIKPGFLLYRRKGFVEHAGVYLGRNQVLHNSPSGDVEIISFVEYADGKVVKVIETGEHDNAVLVQRLTVILQDSGQYHVSANNCEHIANLLIYGRRSSPQIQASVTGMIVGGLAGLNMGRGNPFLMVFIGGLVGGALSNALRKYDGKTHAVDGYLV
;
A
#
# COMPACT_ATOMS: atom_id res chain seq x y z
N MET A 1 -8.43 16.71 12.55
CA MET A 1 -9.62 16.05 11.98
C MET A 1 -9.57 14.60 12.43
N ASN A 2 -10.36 14.26 13.44
CA ASN A 2 -10.50 12.89 13.94
C ASN A 2 -11.26 12.09 12.90
N THR A 3 -10.58 11.20 12.19
CA THR A 3 -11.24 10.33 11.21
C THR A 3 -11.77 9.13 11.97
N ASN A 4 -13.10 8.96 12.02
CA ASN A 4 -13.72 7.73 12.47
C ASN A 4 -13.41 6.64 11.42
N ILE A 5 -12.26 5.96 11.59
CA ILE A 5 -11.77 4.95 10.66
C ILE A 5 -12.72 3.75 10.71
N LYS A 6 -13.24 3.32 9.55
CA LYS A 6 -14.13 2.17 9.44
C LYS A 6 -13.40 0.93 8.92
N PRO A 7 -13.86 -0.29 9.29
CA PRO A 7 -13.35 -1.51 8.67
C PRO A 7 -13.36 -1.42 7.15
N GLY A 8 -12.28 -1.85 6.51
CA GLY A 8 -12.09 -1.79 5.07
C GLY A 8 -11.31 -0.56 4.57
N PHE A 9 -11.14 0.48 5.38
CA PHE A 9 -10.36 1.64 4.95
C PHE A 9 -8.89 1.29 4.75
N LEU A 10 -8.32 1.81 3.67
CA LEU A 10 -6.89 1.67 3.36
C LEU A 10 -6.10 2.68 4.18
N LEU A 11 -5.02 2.20 4.79
CA LEU A 11 -4.13 2.98 5.64
C LEU A 11 -2.77 3.09 4.99
N TYR A 12 -2.17 4.28 5.03
CA TYR A 12 -0.82 4.52 4.54
C TYR A 12 0.01 5.27 5.57
N ARG A 13 1.17 4.73 5.89
CA ARG A 13 2.13 5.34 6.81
C ARG A 13 3.50 5.36 6.16
N ARG A 14 4.20 6.50 6.26
CA ARG A 14 5.57 6.60 5.76
C ARG A 14 6.51 5.62 6.46
N LYS A 15 7.29 4.88 5.67
CA LYS A 15 8.37 3.99 6.12
C LYS A 15 9.62 4.25 5.27
N GLY A 16 10.53 5.06 5.80
CA GLY A 16 11.68 5.56 5.04
C GLY A 16 11.24 6.41 3.84
N PHE A 17 11.58 5.94 2.63
CA PHE A 17 11.26 6.61 1.37
C PHE A 17 9.96 6.11 0.69
N VAL A 18 9.29 5.12 1.27
CA VAL A 18 8.07 4.53 0.70
C VAL A 18 6.89 4.65 1.65
N GLU A 19 5.68 4.45 1.12
CA GLU A 19 4.47 4.31 1.92
C GLU A 19 4.26 2.84 2.27
N HIS A 20 4.00 2.57 3.54
CA HIS A 20 3.56 1.26 4.04
C HIS A 20 2.05 1.22 4.00
N ALA A 21 1.48 0.20 3.36
CA ALA A 21 0.04 0.05 3.22
C ALA A 21 -0.52 -0.97 4.23
N GLY A 22 -1.76 -0.77 4.65
CA GLY A 22 -2.49 -1.67 5.52
C GLY A 22 -4.00 -1.46 5.35
N VAL A 23 -4.77 -2.34 5.97
CA VAL A 23 -6.24 -2.28 5.98
C VAL A 23 -6.73 -2.28 7.41
N TYR A 24 -7.55 -1.30 7.77
CA TYR A 24 -8.19 -1.30 9.08
C TYR A 24 -9.28 -2.40 9.13
N LEU A 25 -9.22 -3.28 10.12
CA LEU A 25 -10.17 -4.37 10.30
C LEU A 25 -11.27 -4.03 11.32
N GLY A 26 -11.20 -2.86 11.94
CA GLY A 26 -12.00 -2.53 13.13
C GLY A 26 -11.32 -2.94 14.42
N ARG A 27 -11.91 -2.56 15.56
CA ARG A 27 -11.45 -2.94 16.91
C ARG A 27 -9.95 -2.76 17.14
N ASN A 28 -9.38 -1.65 16.64
CA ASN A 28 -7.95 -1.34 16.77
C ASN A 28 -7.01 -2.34 16.07
N GLN A 29 -7.49 -3.09 15.07
CA GLN A 29 -6.69 -4.07 14.32
C GLN A 29 -6.41 -3.61 12.89
N VAL A 30 -5.18 -3.88 12.42
CA VAL A 30 -4.73 -3.58 11.06
C VAL A 30 -4.09 -4.81 10.45
N LEU A 31 -4.58 -5.21 9.27
CA LEU A 31 -3.89 -6.15 8.40
C LEU A 31 -2.79 -5.41 7.63
N HIS A 32 -1.57 -5.93 7.63
CA HIS A 32 -0.57 -5.51 6.66
C HIS A 32 0.35 -6.68 6.29
N ASN A 33 1.11 -6.50 5.22
CA ASN A 33 2.24 -7.38 4.95
C ASN A 33 3.48 -6.83 5.68
N SER A 34 4.23 -7.66 6.38
CA SER A 34 5.48 -7.27 7.03
C SER A 34 6.61 -7.18 5.98
N PRO A 35 7.73 -6.51 6.28
CA PRO A 35 8.89 -6.48 5.38
C PRO A 35 9.53 -7.85 5.17
N SER A 36 9.35 -8.82 6.08
CA SER A 36 9.80 -10.20 5.90
C SER A 36 8.91 -10.99 4.94
N GLY A 37 7.77 -10.42 4.52
CA GLY A 37 6.82 -11.05 3.61
C GLY A 37 5.66 -11.76 4.31
N ASP A 38 5.60 -11.65 5.64
CA ASP A 38 4.57 -12.28 6.46
C ASP A 38 3.34 -11.39 6.56
N VAL A 39 2.17 -11.93 6.26
CA VAL A 39 0.92 -11.20 6.49
C VAL A 39 0.58 -11.25 7.98
N GLU A 40 0.46 -10.08 8.60
CA GLU A 40 0.28 -9.92 10.04
C GLU A 40 -0.97 -9.07 10.33
N ILE A 41 -1.58 -9.35 11.48
CA ILE A 41 -2.61 -8.50 12.08
C ILE A 41 -2.05 -7.96 13.38
N ILE A 42 -1.80 -6.64 13.40
CA ILE A 42 -1.26 -5.93 14.56
C ILE A 42 -2.22 -4.85 15.02
N SER A 43 -1.91 -4.23 16.17
CA SER A 43 -2.69 -3.10 16.64
C SER A 43 -2.52 -1.88 15.73
N PHE A 44 -3.52 -1.00 15.66
CA PHE A 44 -3.41 0.25 14.90
C PHE A 44 -2.27 1.13 15.44
N VAL A 45 -2.03 1.11 16.76
CA VAL A 45 -0.95 1.86 17.40
C VAL A 45 0.42 1.36 16.92
N GLU A 46 0.61 0.04 16.92
CA GLU A 46 1.83 -0.59 16.42
C GLU A 46 2.01 -0.35 14.91
N TYR A 47 0.92 -0.45 14.14
CA TYR A 47 0.93 -0.09 12.72
C TYR A 47 1.25 1.39 12.49
N ALA A 48 0.84 2.29 13.37
CA ALA A 48 1.12 3.71 13.25
C ALA A 48 2.58 4.05 13.60
N ASP A 49 3.20 3.33 14.54
CA ASP A 49 4.62 3.52 14.93
C ASP A 49 4.96 5.00 15.18
N GLY A 50 4.08 5.68 15.94
CA GLY A 50 4.21 7.11 16.26
C GLY A 50 4.07 8.08 15.07
N LYS A 51 3.71 7.59 13.88
CA LYS A 51 3.60 8.40 12.65
C LYS A 51 2.15 8.67 12.28
N VAL A 52 1.96 9.74 11.53
CA VAL A 52 0.66 10.07 10.92
C VAL A 52 0.27 8.98 9.93
N VAL A 53 -0.94 8.47 10.07
CA VAL A 53 -1.55 7.52 9.15
C VAL A 53 -2.48 8.28 8.22
N LYS A 54 -2.25 8.19 6.91
CA LYS A 54 -3.11 8.73 5.88
C LYS A 54 -4.18 7.69 5.54
N VAL A 55 -5.41 8.12 5.36
CA VAL A 55 -6.58 7.25 5.17
C VAL A 55 -7.12 7.44 3.76
N ILE A 56 -7.45 6.33 3.11
CA ILE A 56 -8.30 6.31 1.92
C ILE A 56 -9.57 5.56 2.29
N GLU A 57 -10.69 6.26 2.18
CA GLU A 57 -12.01 5.69 2.39
C GLU A 57 -12.34 4.78 1.22
N THR A 58 -12.69 3.54 1.53
CA THR A 58 -13.18 2.60 0.53
C THR A 58 -14.70 2.54 0.64
N GLY A 59 -15.38 2.23 -0.47
CA GLY A 59 -16.84 2.05 -0.47
C GLY A 59 -17.32 0.99 0.53
N GLU A 60 -18.64 0.86 0.67
CA GLU A 60 -19.22 -0.17 1.54
C GLU A 60 -18.83 -1.57 1.07
N HIS A 61 -18.42 -2.40 2.03
CA HIS A 61 -18.05 -3.79 1.79
C HIS A 61 -18.95 -4.70 2.58
N ASP A 62 -19.31 -5.83 1.99
CA ASP A 62 -19.90 -6.93 2.72
C ASP A 62 -18.86 -7.52 3.69
N ASN A 63 -19.16 -7.47 4.99
CA ASN A 63 -18.30 -8.03 6.03
C ASN A 63 -18.02 -9.51 5.81
N ALA A 64 -18.99 -10.29 5.30
CA ALA A 64 -18.79 -11.71 5.01
C ALA A 64 -17.73 -11.90 3.92
N VAL A 65 -17.76 -11.06 2.89
CA VAL A 65 -16.76 -11.08 1.80
C VAL A 65 -15.38 -10.66 2.30
N LEU A 66 -15.30 -9.62 3.14
CA LEU A 66 -14.02 -9.20 3.73
C LEU A 66 -13.42 -10.30 4.62
N VAL A 67 -14.23 -10.93 5.47
CA VAL A 67 -13.79 -12.04 6.34
C VAL A 67 -13.34 -13.24 5.52
N GLN A 68 -14.06 -13.59 4.46
CA GLN A 68 -13.68 -14.68 3.55
C GLN A 68 -12.31 -14.39 2.91
N ARG A 69 -12.12 -13.19 2.36
CA ARG A 69 -10.85 -12.80 1.73
C ARG A 69 -9.71 -12.74 2.74
N LEU A 70 -9.95 -12.19 3.92
CA LEU A 70 -8.97 -12.18 5.02
C LEU A 70 -8.53 -13.61 5.36
N THR A 71 -9.48 -14.54 5.46
CA THR A 71 -9.19 -15.96 5.73
C THR A 71 -8.30 -16.57 4.65
N VAL A 72 -8.61 -16.34 3.37
CA VAL A 72 -7.78 -16.82 2.25
C VAL A 72 -6.38 -16.21 2.30
N ILE A 73 -6.27 -14.91 2.58
CA ILE A 73 -5.00 -14.21 2.68
C ILE A 73 -4.11 -14.80 3.78
N LEU A 74 -4.68 -15.07 4.98
CA LEU A 74 -3.93 -15.62 6.12
C LEU A 74 -3.55 -17.10 5.92
N GLN A 75 -4.28 -17.84 5.08
CA GLN A 75 -3.95 -19.23 4.74
C GLN A 75 -2.85 -19.31 3.67
N ASP A 76 -2.80 -18.34 2.74
CA ASP A 76 -1.86 -18.29 1.62
C ASP A 76 -0.49 -17.69 2.00
N SER A 77 -0.37 -17.05 3.17
CA SER A 77 0.82 -16.25 3.56
C SER A 77 2.10 -17.06 3.80
N GLY A 78 2.05 -18.40 3.82
CA GLY A 78 3.22 -19.27 4.06
C GLY A 78 4.09 -19.59 2.84
N GLN A 79 3.75 -19.13 1.63
CA GLN A 79 4.36 -19.64 0.38
C GLN A 79 4.90 -18.56 -0.59
N TYR A 80 4.85 -17.26 -0.23
CA TYR A 80 4.89 -16.20 -1.25
C TYR A 80 6.06 -15.20 -1.14
N HIS A 81 6.78 -15.00 -2.25
CA HIS A 81 8.03 -14.23 -2.30
C HIS A 81 7.85 -12.70 -2.36
N VAL A 82 8.84 -12.02 -1.76
CA VAL A 82 9.00 -10.59 -1.42
C VAL A 82 8.78 -9.59 -2.57
N SER A 83 8.75 -10.01 -3.84
CA SER A 83 8.56 -9.13 -5.00
C SER A 83 7.15 -9.14 -5.60
N ALA A 84 6.31 -10.12 -5.26
CA ALA A 84 4.98 -10.31 -5.87
C ALA A 84 3.80 -9.89 -4.98
N ASN A 85 4.05 -9.54 -3.71
CA ASN A 85 3.04 -9.06 -2.76
C ASN A 85 3.57 -7.87 -1.93
N ASN A 86 3.75 -6.69 -2.54
CA ASN A 86 3.92 -5.49 -1.70
C ASN A 86 2.67 -5.28 -0.80
N CYS A 87 2.79 -4.41 0.20
CA CYS A 87 1.69 -4.10 1.12
C CYS A 87 0.37 -3.72 0.41
N GLU A 88 0.44 -3.04 -0.73
CA GLU A 88 -0.73 -2.64 -1.53
C GLU A 88 -1.41 -3.82 -2.23
N HIS A 89 -0.66 -4.85 -2.65
CA HIS A 89 -1.27 -6.04 -3.27
C HIS A 89 -2.16 -6.78 -2.30
N ILE A 90 -1.71 -6.98 -1.06
CA ILE A 90 -2.50 -7.62 0.00
C ILE A 90 -3.68 -6.75 0.39
N ALA A 91 -3.47 -5.44 0.54
CA ALA A 91 -4.55 -4.52 0.86
C ALA A 91 -5.63 -4.50 -0.23
N ASN A 92 -5.24 -4.44 -1.51
CA ASN A 92 -6.17 -4.48 -2.64
C ASN A 92 -6.81 -5.86 -2.84
N LEU A 93 -6.14 -6.95 -2.48
CA LEU A 93 -6.76 -8.28 -2.48
C LEU A 93 -7.89 -8.36 -1.46
N LEU A 94 -7.69 -7.83 -0.25
CA LEU A 94 -8.74 -7.80 0.77
C LEU A 94 -9.92 -6.92 0.31
N ILE A 95 -9.64 -5.71 -0.16
CA ILE A 95 -10.67 -4.71 -0.48
C ILE A 95 -11.36 -4.97 -1.82
N TYR A 96 -10.61 -5.22 -2.89
CA TYR A 96 -11.14 -5.32 -4.25
C TYR A 96 -11.17 -6.75 -4.79
N GLY A 97 -10.67 -7.74 -4.03
CA GLY A 97 -10.61 -9.13 -4.48
C GLY A 97 -9.54 -9.39 -5.57
N ARG A 98 -8.65 -8.43 -5.82
CA ARG A 98 -7.59 -8.53 -6.83
C ARG A 98 -6.28 -7.95 -6.33
N ARG A 99 -5.17 -8.61 -6.64
CA ARG A 99 -3.82 -8.12 -6.32
C ARG A 99 -3.48 -6.98 -7.28
N SER A 100 -3.33 -5.77 -6.77
CA SER A 100 -2.81 -4.63 -7.53
C SER A 100 -1.93 -3.73 -6.67
N SER A 101 -0.97 -3.04 -7.29
CA SER A 101 -0.17 -1.99 -6.64
C SER A 101 -0.08 -0.78 -7.59
N PRO A 102 -0.76 0.33 -7.28
CA PRO A 102 -0.61 1.57 -8.03
C PRO A 102 0.84 2.08 -8.06
N GLN A 103 1.63 1.81 -7.02
CA GLN A 103 3.04 2.16 -7.01
C GLN A 103 3.84 1.37 -8.05
N ILE A 104 3.69 0.05 -8.09
CA ILE A 104 4.38 -0.81 -9.07
C ILE A 104 3.89 -0.50 -10.48
N GLN A 105 2.59 -0.31 -10.69
CA GLN A 105 2.02 0.06 -11.99
C GLN A 105 2.61 1.37 -12.51
N ALA A 106 2.71 2.39 -11.65
CA ALA A 106 3.31 3.66 -12.03
C ALA A 106 4.82 3.54 -12.29
N SER A 107 5.56 2.74 -11.51
CA SER A 107 6.96 2.44 -11.77
C SER A 107 7.15 1.75 -13.12
N VAL A 108 6.31 0.77 -13.47
CA VAL A 108 6.37 0.09 -14.78
C VAL A 108 6.06 1.05 -15.92
N THR A 109 5.03 1.88 -15.80
CA THR A 109 4.72 2.92 -16.79
C THR A 109 5.90 3.90 -16.93
N GLY A 110 6.49 4.32 -15.82
CA GLY A 110 7.67 5.18 -15.82
C GLY A 110 8.88 4.54 -16.51
N MET A 111 9.13 3.25 -16.28
CA MET A 111 10.18 2.48 -16.97
C MET A 111 9.97 2.48 -18.49
N ILE A 112 8.73 2.26 -18.96
CA ILE A 112 8.40 2.28 -20.39
C ILE A 112 8.64 3.67 -20.99
N VAL A 113 8.13 4.73 -20.35
CA VAL A 113 8.32 6.12 -20.81
C VAL A 113 9.80 6.49 -20.82
N GLY A 114 10.54 6.15 -19.77
CA GLY A 114 11.98 6.39 -19.67
C GLY A 114 12.76 5.65 -20.76
N GLY A 115 12.41 4.40 -21.05
CA GLY A 115 13.00 3.62 -22.14
C GLY A 115 12.77 4.27 -23.51
N LEU A 116 11.54 4.67 -23.81
CA LEU A 116 11.20 5.37 -25.06
C LEU A 116 11.96 6.70 -25.19
N ALA A 117 12.05 7.48 -24.11
CA ALA A 117 12.83 8.72 -24.10
C ALA A 117 14.33 8.47 -24.32
N GLY A 118 14.88 7.45 -23.65
CA GLY A 118 16.29 7.06 -23.79
C GLY A 118 16.67 6.63 -25.20
N LEU A 119 15.78 5.93 -25.91
CA LEU A 119 15.99 5.58 -27.32
C LEU A 119 15.95 6.81 -28.24
N ASN A 120 15.08 7.79 -27.98
CA ASN A 120 14.92 8.99 -28.81
C ASN A 120 16.01 10.05 -28.59
N MET A 121 16.60 10.13 -27.39
CA MET A 121 17.61 11.15 -27.08
C MET A 121 18.98 10.89 -27.73
N GLY A 122 19.25 9.68 -28.22
CA GLY A 122 20.46 9.32 -28.99
C GLY A 122 21.81 9.51 -28.26
N ARG A 123 21.79 9.98 -27.01
CA ARG A 123 22.94 10.23 -26.14
C ARG A 123 22.57 9.85 -24.70
N GLY A 124 23.27 8.87 -24.14
CA GLY A 124 23.05 8.35 -22.79
C GLY A 124 22.78 6.85 -22.76
N ASN A 125 22.73 6.28 -21.55
CA ASN A 125 22.44 4.86 -21.37
C ASN A 125 20.91 4.65 -21.29
N PRO A 126 20.27 3.98 -22.27
CA PRO A 126 18.82 3.77 -22.25
C PRO A 126 18.36 2.98 -21.02
N PHE A 127 19.19 2.07 -20.49
CA PHE A 127 18.88 1.34 -19.25
C PHE A 127 18.88 2.26 -18.03
N LEU A 128 19.72 3.30 -18.01
CA LEU A 128 19.70 4.30 -16.95
C LEU A 128 18.38 5.10 -17.00
N MET A 129 17.91 5.46 -18.19
CA MET A 129 16.63 6.17 -18.34
C MET A 129 15.43 5.30 -17.96
N VAL A 130 15.46 4.00 -18.24
CA VAL A 130 14.47 3.03 -17.74
C VAL A 130 14.44 3.05 -16.21
N PHE A 131 15.62 2.93 -15.57
CA PHE A 131 15.71 2.93 -14.11
C PHE A 131 15.20 4.23 -13.48
N ILE A 132 15.63 5.39 -14.00
CA ILE A 132 15.15 6.71 -13.56
C ILE A 132 13.64 6.82 -13.74
N GLY A 133 13.13 6.42 -14.90
CA GLY A 133 11.70 6.41 -15.20
C GLY A 133 10.91 5.61 -14.17
N GLY A 134 11.41 4.43 -13.79
CA GLY A 134 10.81 3.61 -12.74
C GLY A 134 10.76 4.29 -11.38
N LEU A 135 11.87 4.90 -10.94
CA LEU A 135 11.93 5.65 -9.68
C LEU A 135 10.98 6.84 -9.67
N VAL A 136 10.96 7.62 -10.76
CA VAL A 136 10.08 8.78 -10.92
C VAL A 136 8.61 8.35 -10.91
N GLY A 137 8.25 7.30 -11.64
CA GLY A 137 6.89 6.75 -11.65
C GLY A 137 6.41 6.35 -10.26
N GLY A 138 7.23 5.59 -9.53
CA GLY A 138 6.90 5.19 -8.15
C GLY A 138 6.79 6.37 -7.18
N ALA A 139 7.71 7.35 -7.28
CA ALA A 139 7.68 8.56 -6.45
C ALA A 139 6.45 9.43 -6.74
N LEU A 140 6.10 9.62 -8.02
CA LEU A 140 4.90 10.36 -8.42
C LEU A 140 3.61 9.67 -7.95
N SER A 141 3.54 8.34 -8.01
CA SER A 141 2.39 7.59 -7.49
C SER A 141 2.14 7.87 -6.02
N ASN A 142 3.21 7.89 -5.20
CA ASN A 142 3.10 8.22 -3.78
C ASN A 142 2.77 9.70 -3.53
N ALA A 143 3.34 10.62 -4.33
CA ALA A 143 3.15 12.06 -4.18
C ALA A 143 1.75 12.52 -4.64
N LEU A 144 1.21 11.92 -5.69
CA LEU A 144 -0.09 12.26 -6.28
C LEU A 144 -1.25 11.45 -5.69
N ARG A 145 -0.98 10.49 -4.81
CA ARG A 145 -2.01 9.72 -4.11
C ARG A 145 -2.90 10.68 -3.32
N LYS A 146 -4.20 10.65 -3.63
CA LYS A 146 -5.22 11.38 -2.87
C LYS A 146 -5.56 10.59 -1.62
N TYR A 147 -5.65 11.29 -0.51
CA TYR A 147 -6.05 10.75 0.78
C TYR A 147 -7.27 11.52 1.25
N ASP A 148 -8.25 10.81 1.77
CA ASP A 148 -9.50 11.38 2.26
C ASP A 148 -9.34 11.94 3.69
N GLY A 149 -8.35 11.43 4.43
CA GLY A 149 -8.08 11.88 5.78
C GLY A 149 -6.67 11.59 6.29
N LYS A 150 -6.38 12.09 7.49
CA LYS A 150 -5.18 11.79 8.27
C LYS A 150 -5.60 11.58 9.72
N THR A 151 -4.96 10.62 10.36
CA THR A 151 -5.22 10.25 11.75
C THR A 151 -3.91 9.87 12.44
N HIS A 152 -3.94 9.91 13.76
CA HIS A 152 -2.80 9.63 14.63
C HIS A 152 -3.19 8.49 15.57
N ALA A 153 -2.26 7.59 15.85
CA ALA A 153 -2.40 6.75 17.03
C ALA A 153 -2.16 7.63 18.26
N VAL A 154 -3.19 7.77 19.10
CA VAL A 154 -3.06 8.35 20.43
C VAL A 154 -3.10 7.19 21.40
N ASP A 155 -2.17 7.14 22.35
CA ASP A 155 -2.05 6.06 23.32
C ASP A 155 -3.40 5.72 23.95
N GLY A 156 -3.91 4.52 23.67
CA GLY A 156 -5.09 3.93 24.31
C GLY A 156 -6.45 4.25 23.69
N TYR A 157 -6.61 5.26 22.83
CA TYR A 157 -7.91 5.57 22.21
C TYR A 157 -7.79 6.19 20.81
N LEU A 158 -8.65 5.73 19.89
CA LEU A 158 -8.91 6.43 18.63
C LEU A 158 -9.54 7.78 18.97
N VAL A 159 -8.81 8.87 18.77
CA VAL A 159 -9.35 10.22 18.88
C VAL A 159 -9.88 10.63 17.53
#